data_AF-A0A165SU71-F1
#
_entry.id   AF-A0A165SU71-F1
#
_cell.length_a   1.000
_cell.length_b   1.000
_cell.length_c   1.000
_cell.angle_alpha   90.00
_cell.angle_beta   90.00
_cell.angle_gamma   90.00
#
_symmetry.space_group_name_H-M   'P 1'
#
loop_
_entity.id
_entity.type
_entity.pdbx_description
1 polymer ?
#
loop_
_entity_poly.entity_id
_entity_poly.type
_entity_poly.pdbx_seq_one_letter_code
_entity_poly.pdbx_strand_id
1 'polypeptide(L)'
;MATNGITVPAGASAAVLKPSEPVPDVAVSVEGPNFDQDVSLTQLLDSYKRIGFQASSLAKAIDIVNKMRKWRLADEPLTEDESEGFRSQEVREQTKCGVFLGYTSNLISSGLREVILYLVKHKHVRAIVTTAGGIEEDFIKCLGKTYLADFNLDGADLRRRGMNRIGNLIVPNDNYCKFEDWLMPILDQMLAEQKETGEVWSPSSFIRRLGKEINNEESVYYWAYKNDIPVFCPALTDGSLGDMIYFHSFKNPGLIVDIVRDIRALNELSRKSKKAGMIILGGGVCKHQIANAMLIRNGADFSVYINTGQEFDGSDSGARPDEAVSWGKIRADSESVKVFADATLVFPLLVAATFAQD
;
A
#
# COMPACT_ATOMS: atom_id res chain seq x y z
N MET A 1 68.75 -30.05 10.80
CA MET A 1 67.57 -29.51 10.09
C MET A 1 66.66 -28.90 11.14
N ALA A 2 66.79 -27.59 11.39
CA ALA A 2 65.92 -26.89 12.33
C ALA A 2 64.63 -26.54 11.57
N THR A 3 63.54 -27.24 11.88
CA THR A 3 62.21 -26.85 11.45
C THR A 3 61.88 -25.54 12.14
N ASN A 4 62.00 -24.42 11.42
CA ASN A 4 61.43 -23.14 11.83
C ASN A 4 59.91 -23.33 11.97
N GLY A 5 59.48 -23.75 13.15
CA GLY A 5 58.07 -23.92 13.48
C GLY A 5 57.42 -22.54 13.48
N ILE A 6 56.59 -22.28 12.48
CA ILE A 6 55.74 -21.09 12.44
C ILE A 6 54.76 -21.23 13.60
N THR A 7 55.06 -20.59 14.73
CA THR A 7 54.16 -20.55 15.89
C THR A 7 53.07 -19.52 15.62
N VAL A 8 51.82 -19.98 15.56
CA VAL A 8 50.65 -19.10 15.43
C VAL A 8 50.61 -18.15 16.63
N PRO A 9 50.49 -16.82 16.44
CA PRO A 9 50.42 -15.88 17.54
C PRO A 9 49.25 -16.19 18.48
N ALA A 10 49.52 -16.38 19.77
CA ALA A 10 48.51 -16.80 20.76
C ALA A 10 47.31 -15.84 20.82
N GLY A 11 47.53 -14.52 20.69
CA GLY A 11 46.46 -13.53 20.66
C GLY A 11 45.57 -13.66 19.42
N ALA A 12 46.14 -13.96 18.26
CA ALA A 12 45.37 -14.22 17.04
C ALA A 12 44.56 -15.53 17.16
N SER A 13 45.16 -16.58 17.73
CA SER A 13 44.47 -17.84 17.99
C SER A 13 43.30 -17.66 18.96
N ALA A 14 43.49 -16.91 20.05
CA ALA A 14 42.44 -16.66 21.04
C ALA A 14 41.29 -15.79 20.47
N ALA A 15 41.61 -14.83 19.60
CA ALA A 15 40.62 -13.99 18.94
C ALA A 15 39.78 -14.78 17.91
N VAL A 16 40.42 -15.65 17.12
CA VAL A 16 39.76 -16.40 16.04
C VAL A 16 39.02 -17.64 16.54
N LEU A 17 39.54 -18.32 17.56
CA LEU A 17 39.00 -19.59 18.05
C LEU A 17 38.23 -19.44 19.36
N LYS A 18 37.64 -18.26 19.59
CA LYS A 18 36.81 -18.01 20.77
C LYS A 18 35.59 -18.95 20.76
N PRO A 19 35.38 -19.78 21.81
CA PRO A 19 34.18 -20.61 21.92
C PRO A 19 32.91 -19.75 21.99
N SER A 20 31.85 -20.18 21.33
CA SER A 20 30.54 -19.54 21.41
C SER A 20 29.77 -20.01 22.65
N GLU A 21 28.80 -19.21 23.09
CA GLU A 21 27.76 -19.66 24.01
C GLU A 21 26.82 -20.67 23.31
N PRO A 22 26.10 -21.52 24.07
CA PRO A 22 25.08 -22.39 23.50
C PRO A 22 23.97 -21.60 22.81
N VAL A 23 23.51 -22.08 21.66
CA VAL A 23 22.36 -21.51 20.96
C VAL A 23 21.06 -21.93 21.68
N PRO A 24 20.11 -21.02 21.96
CA PRO A 24 18.85 -21.37 22.61
C PRO A 24 18.02 -22.38 21.81
N ASP A 25 17.29 -23.27 22.49
CA ASP A 25 16.43 -24.30 21.84
C ASP A 25 15.29 -23.71 20.98
N VAL A 26 14.91 -22.46 21.25
CA VAL A 26 13.91 -21.70 20.48
C VAL A 26 14.47 -21.10 19.19
N ALA A 27 15.79 -21.16 18.98
CA ALA A 27 16.41 -20.61 17.79
C ALA A 27 16.05 -21.46 16.56
N VAL A 28 15.68 -20.77 15.48
CA VAL A 28 15.37 -21.40 14.20
C VAL A 28 16.62 -21.44 13.35
N SER A 29 17.01 -22.63 12.89
CA SER A 29 18.13 -22.79 11.96
C SER A 29 17.79 -22.26 10.57
N VAL A 30 18.81 -21.73 9.89
CA VAL A 30 18.69 -21.28 8.49
C VAL A 30 18.69 -22.50 7.57
N GLU A 31 17.68 -22.60 6.72
CA GLU A 31 17.53 -23.68 5.74
C GLU A 31 16.60 -23.23 4.61
N GLY A 32 17.06 -23.38 3.37
CA GLY A 32 16.27 -23.06 2.17
C GLY A 32 15.42 -24.24 1.68
N PRO A 33 14.59 -24.04 0.64
CA PRO A 33 13.83 -25.11 0.03
C PRO A 33 14.75 -26.11 -0.67
N ASN A 34 14.39 -27.40 -0.62
CA ASN A 34 15.07 -28.45 -1.37
C ASN A 34 14.37 -28.66 -2.72
N PHE A 35 15.01 -28.24 -3.81
CA PHE A 35 14.48 -28.38 -5.17
C PHE A 35 14.72 -29.76 -5.81
N ASP A 36 15.37 -30.70 -5.12
CA ASP A 36 15.34 -32.12 -5.51
C ASP A 36 13.95 -32.75 -5.25
N GLN A 37 13.06 -32.03 -4.56
CA GLN A 37 11.66 -32.36 -4.34
C GLN A 37 10.77 -31.38 -5.11
N ASP A 38 9.57 -31.81 -5.46
CA ASP A 38 8.56 -30.90 -6.01
C ASP A 38 8.11 -29.91 -4.92
N VAL A 39 8.44 -28.62 -5.10
CA VAL A 39 8.09 -27.55 -4.16
C VAL A 39 6.99 -26.68 -4.77
N SER A 40 5.79 -26.74 -4.18
CA SER A 40 4.69 -25.82 -4.53
C SER A 40 5.01 -24.38 -4.14
N LEU A 41 4.32 -23.40 -4.73
CA LEU A 41 4.49 -21.98 -4.36
C LEU A 41 4.24 -21.73 -2.87
N THR A 42 3.25 -22.40 -2.27
CA THR A 42 2.97 -22.27 -0.83
C THR A 42 4.14 -22.80 0.00
N GLN A 43 4.68 -23.98 -0.33
CA GLN A 43 5.85 -24.54 0.37
C GLN A 43 7.09 -23.67 0.18
N LEU A 44 7.27 -23.08 -1.01
CA LEU A 44 8.34 -22.13 -1.27
C LEU A 44 8.22 -20.90 -0.37
N LEU A 45 7.04 -20.28 -0.30
CA LEU A 45 6.82 -19.10 0.55
C LEU A 45 6.91 -19.42 2.04
N ASP A 46 6.50 -20.61 2.48
CA ASP A 46 6.70 -21.06 3.86
C ASP A 46 8.19 -21.23 4.20
N SER A 47 9.00 -21.70 3.24
CA SER A 47 10.46 -21.81 3.43
C SER A 47 11.13 -20.46 3.71
N TYR A 48 10.53 -19.33 3.28
CA TYR A 48 11.10 -17.99 3.49
C TYR A 48 11.24 -17.64 4.99
N LYS A 49 10.50 -18.32 5.88
CA LYS A 49 10.66 -18.22 7.34
C LYS A 49 12.09 -18.55 7.79
N ARG A 50 12.80 -19.41 7.05
CA ARG A 50 14.12 -19.93 7.41
C ARG A 50 15.24 -19.58 6.43
N ILE A 51 14.97 -18.81 5.37
CA ILE A 51 16.01 -18.40 4.41
C ILE A 51 16.91 -17.28 4.96
N GLY A 52 16.34 -16.31 5.69
CA GLY A 52 17.07 -15.14 6.19
C GLY A 52 16.88 -13.86 5.36
N PHE A 53 17.40 -12.74 5.87
CA PHE A 53 17.30 -11.40 5.26
C PHE A 53 15.85 -11.01 4.90
N GLN A 54 15.62 -10.44 3.71
CA GLN A 54 14.27 -9.98 3.29
C GLN A 54 13.29 -11.11 3.01
N ALA A 55 13.75 -12.35 2.81
CA ALA A 55 12.85 -13.50 2.73
C ALA A 55 12.12 -13.68 4.06
N SER A 56 12.84 -13.64 5.19
CA SER A 56 12.24 -13.67 6.53
C SER A 56 11.32 -12.47 6.79
N SER A 57 11.65 -11.28 6.27
CA SER A 57 10.75 -10.12 6.34
C SER A 57 9.44 -10.35 5.58
N LEU A 58 9.50 -10.94 4.37
CA LEU A 58 8.31 -11.25 3.58
C LEU A 58 7.46 -12.34 4.25
N ALA A 59 8.08 -13.37 4.82
CA ALA A 59 7.37 -14.38 5.59
C ALA A 59 6.65 -13.79 6.82
N LYS A 60 7.32 -12.90 7.56
CA LYS A 60 6.71 -12.16 8.67
C LYS A 60 5.57 -11.25 8.20
N ALA A 61 5.69 -10.63 7.01
CA ALA A 61 4.62 -9.84 6.42
C ALA A 61 3.38 -10.69 6.09
N ILE A 62 3.58 -11.89 5.52
CA ILE A 62 2.51 -12.86 5.27
C ILE A 62 1.81 -13.25 6.58
N ASP A 63 2.58 -13.57 7.63
CA ASP A 63 2.02 -13.93 8.94
C ASP A 63 1.19 -12.76 9.54
N ILE A 64 1.72 -11.53 9.50
CA ILE A 64 1.02 -10.33 10.00
C ILE A 64 -0.27 -10.06 9.22
N VAL A 65 -0.24 -10.13 7.88
CA VAL A 65 -1.43 -9.92 7.05
C VAL A 65 -2.48 -11.01 7.30
N ASN A 66 -2.07 -12.26 7.49
CA ASN A 66 -2.98 -13.33 7.87
C ASN A 66 -3.64 -13.08 9.24
N LYS A 67 -2.92 -12.51 10.22
CA LYS A 67 -3.51 -12.07 11.48
C LYS A 67 -4.54 -10.96 11.27
N MET A 68 -4.23 -9.94 10.46
CA MET A 68 -5.20 -8.88 10.10
C MET A 68 -6.49 -9.48 9.50
N ARG A 69 -6.35 -10.41 8.55
CA ARG A 69 -7.48 -11.03 7.82
C ARG A 69 -8.36 -11.91 8.71
N LYS A 70 -7.74 -12.70 9.59
CA LYS A 70 -8.44 -13.69 10.43
C LYS A 70 -9.06 -13.06 11.67
N TRP A 71 -8.49 -11.99 12.20
CA TRP A 71 -8.97 -11.35 13.43
C TRP A 71 -10.45 -10.95 13.33
N ARG A 72 -11.19 -11.27 14.39
CA ARG A 72 -12.54 -10.79 14.70
C ARG A 72 -12.57 -10.23 16.11
N LEU A 73 -13.47 -9.30 16.36
CA LEU A 73 -13.67 -8.79 17.73
C LEU A 73 -14.10 -9.91 18.70
N ALA A 74 -14.78 -10.95 18.20
CA ALA A 74 -15.14 -12.12 19.00
C ALA A 74 -13.94 -12.92 19.53
N ASP A 75 -12.75 -12.76 18.94
CA ASP A 75 -11.52 -13.40 19.42
C ASP A 75 -10.97 -12.73 20.70
N GLU A 76 -11.44 -11.51 21.01
CA GLU A 76 -11.03 -10.75 22.18
C GLU A 76 -12.07 -10.89 23.31
N PRO A 77 -11.64 -10.86 24.59
CA PRO A 77 -12.57 -10.90 25.71
C PRO A 77 -13.49 -9.66 25.71
N LEU A 78 -14.72 -9.83 26.20
CA LEU A 78 -15.63 -8.71 26.40
C LEU A 78 -15.15 -7.88 27.59
N THR A 79 -14.98 -6.57 27.41
CA THR A 79 -14.58 -5.64 28.48
C THR A 79 -15.80 -4.87 29.02
N GLU A 80 -15.70 -4.38 30.25
CA GLU A 80 -16.80 -3.63 30.90
C GLU A 80 -17.12 -2.30 30.21
N ASP A 81 -16.13 -1.68 29.58
CA ASP A 81 -16.22 -0.43 28.82
C ASP A 81 -16.66 -0.63 27.36
N GLU A 82 -16.92 -1.88 26.93
CA GLU A 82 -17.41 -2.15 25.58
C GLU A 82 -18.77 -1.48 25.36
N SER A 83 -18.83 -0.62 24.34
CA SER A 83 -20.05 0.07 23.92
C SER A 83 -21.15 -0.93 23.55
N GLU A 84 -22.40 -0.67 23.93
CA GLU A 84 -23.55 -1.59 23.78
C GLU A 84 -23.68 -2.18 22.36
N GLY A 85 -23.42 -1.37 21.33
CA GLY A 85 -23.49 -1.80 19.93
C GLY A 85 -22.49 -2.89 19.51
N PHE A 86 -21.47 -3.19 20.32
CA PHE A 86 -20.45 -4.23 20.06
C PHE A 86 -20.48 -5.38 21.09
N ARG A 87 -21.53 -5.45 21.93
CA ARG A 87 -21.65 -6.50 22.95
C ARG A 87 -22.25 -7.79 22.42
N SER A 88 -23.10 -7.73 21.38
CA SER A 88 -23.72 -8.94 20.83
C SER A 88 -22.69 -9.81 20.10
N GLN A 89 -22.79 -11.13 20.27
CA GLN A 89 -21.88 -12.09 19.66
C GLN A 89 -21.85 -11.96 18.13
N GLU A 90 -23.02 -11.82 17.50
CA GLU A 90 -23.14 -11.65 16.05
C GLU A 90 -22.34 -10.44 15.53
N VAL A 91 -22.46 -9.28 16.19
CA VAL A 91 -21.72 -8.07 15.77
C VAL A 91 -20.22 -8.27 15.97
N ARG A 92 -19.81 -8.92 17.06
CA ARG A 92 -18.39 -9.20 17.33
C ARG A 92 -17.77 -10.14 16.30
N GLU A 93 -18.51 -11.17 15.86
CA GLU A 93 -18.09 -12.10 14.81
C GLU A 93 -18.01 -11.45 13.42
N GLN A 94 -18.84 -10.42 13.17
CA GLN A 94 -18.81 -9.66 11.92
C GLN A 94 -17.80 -8.49 11.95
N THR A 95 -17.36 -8.05 13.13
CA THR A 95 -16.40 -6.95 13.29
C THR A 95 -14.99 -7.44 12.97
N LYS A 96 -14.48 -7.03 11.81
CA LYS A 96 -13.14 -7.36 11.30
C LYS A 96 -12.11 -6.28 11.60
N CYS A 97 -10.83 -6.62 11.41
CA CYS A 97 -9.75 -5.63 11.40
C CYS A 97 -9.94 -4.68 10.20
N GLY A 98 -9.87 -3.38 10.44
CA GLY A 98 -9.87 -2.38 9.37
C GLY A 98 -8.51 -2.31 8.70
N VAL A 99 -8.38 -2.88 7.49
CA VAL A 99 -7.13 -2.83 6.71
C VAL A 99 -7.11 -1.56 5.85
N PHE A 100 -6.13 -0.69 6.09
CA PHE A 100 -5.89 0.52 5.33
C PHE A 100 -4.75 0.26 4.35
N LEU A 101 -5.03 0.41 3.05
CA LEU A 101 -4.08 0.17 1.98
C LEU A 101 -3.54 1.50 1.44
N GLY A 102 -2.23 1.67 1.49
CA GLY A 102 -1.54 2.79 0.87
C GLY A 102 -0.70 2.33 -0.31
N TYR A 103 -0.75 3.02 -1.44
CA TYR A 103 0.15 2.75 -2.57
C TYR A 103 0.52 4.03 -3.34
N THR A 104 1.70 4.02 -3.96
CA THR A 104 2.18 5.11 -4.82
C THR A 104 1.67 4.95 -6.26
N SER A 105 1.59 6.07 -7.00
CA SER A 105 1.04 6.11 -8.38
C SER A 105 1.61 5.03 -9.31
N ASN A 106 2.94 4.86 -9.29
CA ASN A 106 3.64 3.93 -10.18
C ASN A 106 3.17 2.48 -10.06
N LEU A 107 2.58 2.09 -8.93
CA LEU A 107 2.06 0.73 -8.73
C LEU A 107 0.75 0.52 -9.50
N ILE A 108 -0.05 1.56 -9.72
CA ILE A 108 -1.20 1.52 -10.63
C ILE A 108 -0.73 1.57 -12.10
N SER A 109 0.36 2.28 -12.42
CA SER A 109 0.99 2.21 -13.75
C SER A 109 1.42 0.79 -14.10
N SER A 110 1.94 0.05 -13.11
CA SER A 110 2.36 -1.36 -13.23
C SER A 110 1.18 -2.35 -13.34
N GLY A 111 1.50 -3.64 -13.42
CA GLY A 111 0.51 -4.73 -13.33
C GLY A 111 0.02 -5.04 -11.90
N LEU A 112 0.52 -4.33 -10.87
CA LEU A 112 -0.06 -4.44 -9.52
C LEU A 112 -1.45 -3.82 -9.43
N ARG A 113 -1.87 -3.02 -10.41
CA ARG A 113 -3.25 -2.53 -10.51
C ARG A 113 -4.25 -3.68 -10.41
N GLU A 114 -4.03 -4.77 -11.14
CA GLU A 114 -4.94 -5.92 -11.15
C GLU A 114 -4.93 -6.67 -9.80
N VAL A 115 -3.78 -6.69 -9.11
CA VAL A 115 -3.67 -7.25 -7.74
C VAL A 115 -4.42 -6.39 -6.73
N ILE A 116 -4.31 -5.05 -6.84
CA ILE A 116 -5.05 -4.10 -6.00
C ILE A 116 -6.55 -4.20 -6.30
N LEU A 117 -6.93 -4.30 -7.57
CA LEU A 117 -8.32 -4.48 -8.01
C LEU A 117 -8.94 -5.68 -7.33
N TYR A 118 -8.24 -6.83 -7.29
CA TYR A 118 -8.72 -8.02 -6.58
C TYR A 118 -9.05 -7.71 -5.11
N LEU A 119 -8.14 -7.03 -4.39
CA LEU A 119 -8.37 -6.67 -2.99
C LEU A 119 -9.60 -5.79 -2.79
N VAL A 120 -9.82 -4.83 -3.69
CA VAL A 120 -10.95 -3.90 -3.62
C VAL A 120 -12.26 -4.57 -4.02
N LYS A 121 -12.25 -5.36 -5.10
CA LYS A 121 -13.39 -6.13 -5.62
C LYS A 121 -13.94 -7.10 -4.58
N HIS A 122 -13.05 -7.76 -3.83
CA HIS A 122 -13.41 -8.75 -2.81
C HIS A 122 -13.51 -8.18 -1.38
N LYS A 123 -13.56 -6.84 -1.22
CA LYS A 123 -13.75 -6.15 0.07
C LYS A 123 -12.71 -6.52 1.13
N HIS A 124 -11.47 -6.75 0.72
CA HIS A 124 -10.36 -7.07 1.61
C HIS A 124 -9.75 -5.85 2.31
N VAL A 125 -10.07 -4.63 1.84
CA VAL A 125 -9.58 -3.37 2.40
C VAL A 125 -10.74 -2.49 2.87
N ARG A 126 -10.50 -1.70 3.91
CA ARG A 126 -11.45 -0.76 4.51
C ARG A 126 -11.35 0.63 3.90
N ALA A 127 -10.16 1.06 3.52
CA ALA A 127 -9.91 2.34 2.87
C ALA A 127 -8.60 2.31 2.08
N ILE A 128 -8.51 3.22 1.12
CA ILE A 128 -7.34 3.39 0.27
C ILE A 128 -6.80 4.82 0.43
N VAL A 129 -5.48 4.96 0.45
CA VAL A 129 -4.82 6.25 0.25
C VAL A 129 -3.80 6.14 -0.86
N THR A 130 -3.86 7.02 -1.85
CA THR A 130 -2.92 7.06 -2.98
C THR A 130 -2.68 8.51 -3.40
N THR A 131 -1.80 8.70 -4.37
CA THR A 131 -1.51 9.96 -5.06
C THR A 131 -2.29 10.08 -6.37
N ALA A 132 -2.36 11.28 -6.96
CA ALA A 132 -3.19 11.58 -8.13
C ALA A 132 -2.90 10.66 -9.34
N GLY A 133 -1.62 10.42 -9.65
CA GLY A 133 -1.24 9.45 -10.68
C GLY A 133 -1.85 8.05 -10.46
N GLY A 134 -1.95 7.60 -9.21
CA GLY A 134 -2.60 6.33 -8.86
C GLY A 134 -4.11 6.36 -9.08
N ILE A 135 -4.74 7.53 -9.06
CA ILE A 135 -6.15 7.71 -9.41
C ILE A 135 -6.33 7.69 -10.92
N GLU A 136 -5.68 8.62 -11.62
CA GLU A 136 -5.91 8.84 -13.05
C GLU A 136 -5.46 7.66 -13.91
N GLU A 137 -4.35 6.99 -13.58
CA GLU A 137 -3.85 5.88 -14.41
C GLU A 137 -4.77 4.65 -14.38
N ASP A 138 -5.57 4.46 -13.32
CA ASP A 138 -6.59 3.42 -13.28
C ASP A 138 -7.72 3.70 -14.30
N PHE A 139 -8.20 4.94 -14.37
CA PHE A 139 -9.21 5.35 -15.34
C PHE A 139 -8.66 5.37 -16.76
N ILE A 140 -7.45 5.90 -16.94
CA ILE A 140 -6.77 5.97 -18.24
C ILE A 140 -6.58 4.55 -18.81
N LYS A 141 -6.28 3.54 -17.99
CA LYS A 141 -6.15 2.14 -18.43
C LYS A 141 -7.46 1.51 -18.91
N CYS A 142 -8.61 2.08 -18.58
CA CYS A 142 -9.90 1.71 -19.16
C CYS A 142 -10.13 2.34 -20.55
N LEU A 143 -9.39 3.39 -20.91
CA LEU A 143 -9.52 4.15 -22.17
C LEU A 143 -8.39 3.86 -23.18
N GLY A 144 -7.25 3.39 -22.67
CA GLY A 144 -6.05 3.08 -23.42
C GLY A 144 -5.16 2.06 -22.70
N LYS A 145 -4.06 1.66 -23.34
CA LYS A 145 -3.11 0.69 -22.77
C LYS A 145 -1.79 1.36 -22.41
N THR A 146 -1.12 0.81 -21.39
CA THR A 146 0.26 1.09 -21.02
C THR A 146 1.12 -0.07 -21.50
N TYR A 147 2.32 0.21 -21.99
CA TYR A 147 3.19 -0.79 -22.64
C TYR A 147 4.51 -0.95 -21.90
N LEU A 148 5.08 -2.16 -21.96
CA LEU A 148 6.44 -2.42 -21.50
C LEU A 148 7.46 -1.73 -22.41
N ALA A 149 8.53 -1.23 -21.79
CA ALA A 149 9.59 -0.46 -22.42
C ALA A 149 10.91 -0.66 -21.65
N ASP A 150 11.89 0.24 -21.84
CA ASP A 150 13.18 0.22 -21.15
C ASP A 150 13.38 1.52 -20.34
N PHE A 151 14.07 1.43 -19.21
CA PHE A 151 14.41 2.60 -18.37
C PHE A 151 15.26 3.63 -19.11
N ASN A 152 16.08 3.20 -20.07
CA ASN A 152 17.11 3.99 -20.73
C ASN A 152 16.65 4.58 -22.08
N LEU A 153 15.36 4.49 -22.42
CA LEU A 153 14.85 5.14 -23.63
C LEU A 153 15.05 6.66 -23.57
N ASP A 154 15.56 7.23 -24.67
CA ASP A 154 15.88 8.66 -24.78
C ASP A 154 14.64 9.53 -24.61
N GLY A 155 14.68 10.42 -23.61
CA GLY A 155 13.54 11.27 -23.27
C GLY A 155 13.18 12.26 -24.37
N ALA A 156 14.16 12.78 -25.11
CA ALA A 156 13.90 13.75 -26.17
C ALA A 156 13.18 13.10 -27.36
N ASP A 157 13.58 11.89 -27.76
CA ASP A 157 12.88 11.12 -28.79
C ASP A 157 11.45 10.76 -28.39
N LEU A 158 11.28 10.25 -27.17
CA LEU A 158 9.98 9.93 -26.62
C LEU A 158 9.04 11.15 -26.63
N ARG A 159 9.52 12.32 -26.19
CA ARG A 159 8.74 13.56 -26.23
C ARG A 159 8.36 13.96 -27.65
N ARG A 160 9.29 13.92 -28.61
CA ARG A 160 9.00 14.24 -30.02
C ARG A 160 7.91 13.35 -30.61
N ARG A 161 7.80 12.11 -30.12
CA ARG A 161 6.84 11.11 -30.57
C ARG A 161 5.56 11.07 -29.75
N GLY A 162 5.40 11.93 -28.74
CA GLY A 162 4.22 11.91 -27.86
C GLY A 162 4.14 10.64 -26.99
N MET A 163 5.27 10.16 -26.49
CA MET A 163 5.36 8.98 -25.63
C MET A 163 5.84 9.40 -24.24
N ASN A 164 5.07 9.10 -23.18
CA ASN A 164 5.40 9.44 -21.80
C ASN A 164 5.97 8.20 -21.10
N ARG A 165 7.16 8.30 -20.49
CA ARG A 165 7.84 7.18 -19.84
C ARG A 165 7.64 7.18 -18.32
N ILE A 166 7.30 6.02 -17.78
CA ILE A 166 7.16 5.75 -16.34
C ILE A 166 8.08 4.57 -16.00
N GLY A 167 9.31 4.84 -15.56
CA GLY A 167 10.30 3.78 -15.37
C GLY A 167 10.60 3.06 -16.69
N ASN A 168 10.29 1.75 -16.75
CA ASN A 168 10.33 0.91 -17.96
C ASN A 168 8.95 0.68 -18.58
N LEU A 169 8.01 1.62 -18.40
CA LEU A 169 6.69 1.62 -19.03
C LEU A 169 6.54 2.84 -19.95
N ILE A 170 5.67 2.73 -20.95
CA ILE A 170 5.29 3.82 -21.85
C ILE A 170 3.77 3.98 -21.89
N VAL A 171 3.33 5.24 -21.78
CA VAL A 171 1.95 5.68 -21.95
C VAL A 171 1.88 6.63 -23.15
N PRO A 172 1.22 6.25 -24.26
CA PRO A 172 1.01 7.15 -25.38
C PRO A 172 0.21 8.39 -24.97
N ASN A 173 0.55 9.55 -25.51
CA ASN A 173 -0.12 10.81 -25.17
C ASN A 173 -1.62 10.79 -25.53
N ASP A 174 -2.01 10.05 -26.56
CA ASP A 174 -3.39 9.84 -26.97
C ASP A 174 -4.27 9.29 -25.83
N ASN A 175 -3.70 8.55 -24.88
CA ASN A 175 -4.43 8.08 -23.70
C ASN A 175 -4.91 9.26 -22.84
N TYR A 176 -4.10 10.31 -22.71
CA TYR A 176 -4.46 11.52 -21.96
C TYR A 176 -5.45 12.40 -22.72
N CYS A 177 -5.40 12.42 -24.05
CA CYS A 177 -6.42 13.08 -24.87
C CYS A 177 -7.79 12.39 -24.69
N LYS A 178 -7.84 11.06 -24.71
CA LYS A 178 -9.08 10.31 -24.40
C LYS A 178 -9.57 10.56 -22.98
N PHE A 179 -8.66 10.72 -22.03
CA PHE A 179 -8.99 11.05 -20.65
C PHE A 179 -9.61 12.44 -20.53
N GLU A 180 -9.09 13.43 -21.25
CA GLU A 180 -9.71 14.76 -21.36
C GLU A 180 -11.14 14.66 -21.90
N ASP A 181 -11.32 13.98 -23.03
CA ASP A 181 -12.63 13.81 -23.68
C ASP A 181 -13.66 13.15 -22.75
N TRP A 182 -13.21 12.19 -21.93
CA TRP A 182 -14.06 11.51 -20.94
C TRP A 182 -14.35 12.37 -19.71
N LEU A 183 -13.35 13.07 -19.18
CA LEU A 183 -13.45 13.77 -17.90
C LEU A 183 -14.15 15.13 -18.00
N MET A 184 -13.95 15.88 -19.08
CA MET A 184 -14.48 17.24 -19.21
C MET A 184 -16.01 17.34 -19.02
N PRO A 185 -16.84 16.49 -19.65
CA PRO A 185 -18.29 16.50 -19.42
C PRO A 185 -18.69 16.15 -17.98
N ILE A 186 -17.88 15.33 -17.29
CA ILE A 186 -18.12 14.98 -15.89
C ILE A 186 -17.85 16.19 -14.99
N LEU A 187 -16.77 16.93 -15.23
CA LEU A 187 -16.45 18.16 -14.49
C LEU A 187 -17.55 19.22 -14.66
N ASP A 188 -18.14 19.34 -15.84
CA ASP A 188 -19.27 20.23 -16.09
C ASP A 188 -20.48 19.86 -15.22
N GLN A 189 -20.82 18.57 -15.14
CA GLN A 189 -21.90 18.08 -14.28
C GLN A 189 -21.59 18.29 -12.80
N MET A 190 -20.39 17.94 -12.35
CA MET A 190 -19.96 18.12 -10.97
C MET A 190 -20.01 19.58 -10.53
N LEU A 191 -19.64 20.52 -11.41
CA LEU A 191 -19.75 21.95 -11.14
C LEU A 191 -21.22 22.41 -11.07
N ALA A 192 -22.07 21.94 -11.98
CA ALA A 192 -23.49 22.27 -11.97
C ALA A 192 -24.16 21.78 -10.68
N GLU A 193 -23.90 20.53 -10.28
CA GLU A 193 -24.38 19.93 -9.03
C GLU A 193 -23.89 20.73 -7.81
N GLN A 194 -22.62 21.13 -7.77
CA GLN A 194 -22.08 21.97 -6.68
C GLN A 194 -22.79 23.33 -6.61
N LYS A 195 -23.08 23.96 -7.76
CA LYS A 195 -23.78 25.25 -7.81
C LYS A 195 -25.25 25.15 -7.40
N GLU A 196 -25.91 24.05 -7.76
CA GLU A 196 -27.31 23.79 -7.44
C GLU A 196 -27.52 23.44 -5.96
N THR A 197 -26.67 22.56 -5.42
CA THR A 197 -26.85 22.00 -4.06
C THR A 197 -26.10 22.77 -2.98
N GLY A 198 -25.03 23.48 -3.35
CA GLY A 198 -24.07 24.04 -2.41
C GLY A 198 -23.14 23.01 -1.76
N GLU A 199 -23.23 21.72 -2.13
CA GLU A 199 -22.34 20.68 -1.61
C GLU A 199 -20.97 20.72 -2.29
N VAL A 200 -19.93 20.95 -1.48
CA VAL A 200 -18.54 21.01 -1.94
C VAL A 200 -17.94 19.60 -2.09
N TRP A 201 -17.27 19.35 -3.21
CA TRP A 201 -16.54 18.09 -3.44
C TRP A 201 -15.35 17.94 -2.50
N SER A 202 -14.98 16.72 -2.17
CA SER A 202 -13.70 16.39 -1.54
C SER A 202 -12.99 15.37 -2.43
N PRO A 203 -11.67 15.13 -2.28
CA PRO A 203 -11.00 14.16 -3.13
C PRO A 203 -11.67 12.79 -3.14
N SER A 204 -12.11 12.29 -1.99
CA SER A 204 -12.80 10.99 -1.92
C SER A 204 -14.18 10.98 -2.59
N SER A 205 -14.99 12.03 -2.46
CA SER A 205 -16.28 12.10 -3.16
C SER A 205 -16.10 12.30 -4.66
N PHE A 206 -15.06 13.03 -5.07
CA PHE A 206 -14.65 13.20 -6.45
C PHE A 206 -14.24 11.86 -7.07
N ILE A 207 -13.33 11.11 -6.43
CA ILE A 207 -12.88 9.79 -6.89
C ILE A 207 -14.05 8.80 -6.94
N ARG A 208 -14.95 8.85 -5.94
CA ARG A 208 -16.16 8.02 -5.94
C ARG A 208 -17.07 8.32 -7.13
N ARG A 209 -17.25 9.61 -7.47
CA ARG A 209 -17.98 10.02 -8.68
C ARG A 209 -17.32 9.43 -9.93
N LEU A 210 -16.00 9.59 -10.10
CA LEU A 210 -15.29 9.04 -11.24
C LEU A 210 -15.37 7.50 -11.34
N GLY A 211 -15.29 6.80 -10.19
CA GLY A 211 -15.49 5.35 -10.12
C GLY A 211 -16.88 4.91 -10.58
N LYS A 212 -17.92 5.72 -10.31
CA LYS A 212 -19.26 5.50 -10.86
C LYS A 212 -19.29 5.72 -12.37
N GLU A 213 -18.69 6.81 -12.86
CA GLU A 213 -18.75 7.21 -14.27
C GLU A 213 -17.95 6.30 -15.21
N ILE A 214 -16.82 5.74 -14.74
CA ILE A 214 -16.01 4.88 -15.62
C ILE A 214 -16.75 3.57 -15.94
N ASN A 215 -17.62 3.12 -15.03
CA ASN A 215 -18.50 1.96 -15.17
C ASN A 215 -17.84 0.73 -15.85
N ASN A 216 -16.61 0.42 -15.44
CA ASN A 216 -15.79 -0.63 -16.03
C ASN A 216 -15.24 -1.53 -14.92
N GLU A 217 -15.52 -2.83 -14.98
CA GLU A 217 -15.09 -3.80 -13.97
C GLU A 217 -13.57 -4.02 -13.92
N GLU A 218 -12.81 -3.53 -14.90
CA GLU A 218 -11.35 -3.50 -14.88
C GLU A 218 -10.78 -2.34 -14.04
N SER A 219 -11.60 -1.42 -13.53
CA SER A 219 -11.16 -0.29 -12.69
C SER A 219 -11.19 -0.64 -11.20
N VAL A 220 -10.10 -0.30 -10.51
CA VAL A 220 -10.02 -0.32 -9.03
C VAL A 220 -11.10 0.57 -8.43
N TYR A 221 -11.27 1.78 -8.97
CA TYR A 221 -12.17 2.78 -8.39
C TYR A 221 -13.64 2.55 -8.72
N TYR A 222 -13.95 1.85 -9.80
CA TYR A 222 -15.28 1.28 -10.00
C TYR A 222 -15.66 0.32 -8.86
N TRP A 223 -14.78 -0.62 -8.52
CA TRP A 223 -15.03 -1.53 -7.41
C TRP A 223 -15.04 -0.82 -6.06
N ALA A 224 -14.20 0.20 -5.86
CA ALA A 224 -14.23 1.01 -4.65
C ALA A 224 -15.59 1.72 -4.48
N TYR A 225 -16.14 2.28 -5.57
CA TYR A 225 -17.49 2.84 -5.58
C TYR A 225 -18.55 1.78 -5.26
N LYS A 226 -18.55 0.64 -5.96
CA LYS A 226 -19.53 -0.45 -5.78
C LYS A 226 -19.52 -1.06 -4.38
N ASN A 227 -18.35 -1.14 -3.76
CA ASN A 227 -18.17 -1.75 -2.45
C ASN A 227 -18.15 -0.76 -1.30
N ASP A 228 -18.40 0.53 -1.56
CA ASP A 228 -18.40 1.59 -0.56
C ASP A 228 -17.06 1.73 0.20
N ILE A 229 -15.96 1.58 -0.53
CA ILE A 229 -14.59 1.74 -0.01
C ILE A 229 -14.13 3.16 -0.33
N PRO A 230 -13.89 4.03 0.67
CA PRO A 230 -13.42 5.38 0.44
C PRO A 230 -11.96 5.37 -0.02
N VAL A 231 -11.65 6.28 -0.96
CA VAL A 231 -10.31 6.48 -1.52
C VAL A 231 -9.90 7.92 -1.26
N PHE A 232 -8.83 8.11 -0.49
CA PHE A 232 -8.33 9.43 -0.15
C PHE A 232 -7.10 9.77 -1.00
N CYS A 233 -7.04 11.01 -1.48
CA CYS A 233 -5.90 11.54 -2.22
C CYS A 233 -5.70 13.00 -1.84
N PRO A 234 -4.88 13.30 -0.79
CA PRO A 234 -4.71 14.66 -0.29
C PRO A 234 -4.19 15.65 -1.34
N ALA A 235 -3.39 15.17 -2.29
CA ALA A 235 -2.84 15.95 -3.40
C ALA A 235 -3.47 15.51 -4.74
N LEU A 236 -4.80 15.58 -4.85
CA LEU A 236 -5.55 15.17 -6.05
C LEU A 236 -5.15 15.93 -7.33
N THR A 237 -4.65 17.16 -7.19
CA THR A 237 -4.28 18.03 -8.30
C THR A 237 -2.88 17.79 -8.86
N ASP A 238 -2.11 16.85 -8.30
CA ASP A 238 -0.72 16.58 -8.69
C ASP A 238 -0.60 15.52 -9.80
N GLY A 239 -1.20 15.79 -10.96
CA GLY A 239 -1.25 14.87 -12.10
C GLY A 239 -2.12 15.36 -13.25
N SER A 240 -2.36 14.49 -14.24
CA SER A 240 -3.24 14.78 -15.38
C SER A 240 -4.66 15.15 -14.95
N LEU A 241 -5.16 14.60 -13.84
CA LEU A 241 -6.44 15.02 -13.26
C LEU A 241 -6.43 16.51 -12.88
N GLY A 242 -5.32 16.99 -12.32
CA GLY A 242 -5.09 18.40 -12.03
C GLY A 242 -5.04 19.27 -13.29
N ASP A 243 -4.38 18.79 -14.34
CA ASP A 243 -4.34 19.49 -15.64
C ASP A 243 -5.74 19.69 -16.22
N MET A 244 -6.60 18.66 -16.15
CA MET A 244 -7.97 18.74 -16.64
C MET A 244 -8.83 19.69 -15.79
N ILE A 245 -8.68 19.66 -14.46
CA ILE A 245 -9.34 20.63 -13.56
C ILE A 245 -8.86 22.06 -13.88
N TYR A 246 -7.57 22.25 -14.13
CA TYR A 246 -6.99 23.53 -14.52
C TYR A 246 -7.61 24.05 -15.82
N PHE A 247 -7.62 23.26 -16.90
CA PHE A 247 -8.21 23.65 -18.18
C PHE A 247 -9.72 23.90 -18.08
N HIS A 248 -10.43 23.05 -17.32
CA HIS A 248 -11.86 23.21 -17.05
C HIS A 248 -12.15 24.55 -16.38
N SER A 249 -11.34 24.96 -15.41
CA SER A 249 -11.57 26.19 -14.63
C SER A 249 -11.59 27.48 -15.45
N PHE A 250 -10.91 27.53 -16.61
CA PHE A 250 -10.98 28.67 -17.53
C PHE A 250 -12.26 28.69 -18.36
N LYS A 251 -12.80 27.51 -18.70
CA LYS A 251 -14.04 27.38 -19.47
C LYS A 251 -15.26 27.58 -18.55
N ASN A 252 -15.23 26.94 -17.38
CA ASN A 252 -16.32 26.85 -16.42
C ASN A 252 -15.79 27.06 -14.99
N PRO A 253 -15.62 28.32 -14.55
CA PRO A 253 -15.03 28.60 -13.25
C PRO A 253 -15.95 28.22 -12.07
N GLY A 254 -15.31 27.90 -10.93
CA GLY A 254 -15.95 27.79 -9.62
C GLY A 254 -15.99 26.39 -9.00
N LEU A 255 -15.37 25.37 -9.60
CA LEU A 255 -15.28 24.04 -8.97
C LEU A 255 -14.38 24.12 -7.73
N ILE A 256 -14.84 23.56 -6.61
CA ILE A 256 -14.10 23.60 -5.33
C ILE A 256 -13.92 22.17 -4.84
N VAL A 257 -12.71 21.83 -4.42
CA VAL A 257 -12.38 20.54 -3.83
C VAL A 257 -11.77 20.77 -2.45
N ASP A 258 -12.49 20.39 -1.39
CA ASP A 258 -12.11 20.60 0.01
C ASP A 258 -11.43 19.36 0.60
N ILE A 259 -10.16 19.51 0.98
CA ILE A 259 -9.36 18.46 1.60
C ILE A 259 -9.65 18.27 3.10
N VAL A 260 -10.26 19.27 3.77
CA VAL A 260 -10.54 19.23 5.22
C VAL A 260 -11.63 18.20 5.54
N ARG A 261 -12.63 18.07 4.67
CA ARG A 261 -13.64 17.00 4.76
C ARG A 261 -13.00 15.62 4.76
N ASP A 262 -12.03 15.40 3.88
CA ASP A 262 -11.36 14.10 3.70
C ASP A 262 -10.46 13.72 4.87
N ILE A 263 -9.67 14.65 5.41
CA ILE A 263 -8.85 14.35 6.59
C ILE A 263 -9.71 14.01 7.81
N ARG A 264 -10.87 14.67 7.98
CA ARG A 264 -11.83 14.32 9.04
C ARG A 264 -12.40 12.93 8.83
N ALA A 265 -12.80 12.60 7.61
CA ALA A 265 -13.38 11.29 7.27
C ALA A 265 -12.37 10.15 7.49
N LEU A 266 -11.13 10.29 7.02
CA LEU A 266 -10.07 9.29 7.22
C LEU A 266 -9.74 9.09 8.71
N ASN A 267 -9.57 10.18 9.46
CA ASN A 267 -9.26 10.11 10.89
C ASN A 267 -10.40 9.44 11.67
N GLU A 268 -11.66 9.77 11.38
CA GLU A 268 -12.81 9.14 12.02
C GLU A 268 -12.93 7.65 11.66
N LEU A 269 -12.60 7.27 10.42
CA LEU A 269 -12.62 5.88 9.99
C LEU A 269 -11.59 5.04 10.76
N SER A 270 -10.39 5.59 10.97
CA SER A 270 -9.36 5.02 11.82
C SER A 270 -9.83 4.95 13.29
N ARG A 271 -10.24 6.07 13.88
CA ARG A 271 -10.69 6.17 15.29
C ARG A 271 -11.81 5.19 15.64
N LYS A 272 -12.74 4.94 14.71
CA LYS A 272 -13.87 4.01 14.91
C LYS A 272 -13.50 2.54 14.70
N SER A 273 -12.29 2.23 14.21
CA SER A 273 -11.85 0.86 13.99
C SER A 273 -11.39 0.20 15.29
N LYS A 274 -12.04 -0.92 15.67
CA LYS A 274 -11.69 -1.71 16.86
C LYS A 274 -10.25 -2.24 16.77
N LYS A 275 -9.92 -2.83 15.63
CA LYS A 275 -8.55 -3.14 15.23
C LYS A 275 -8.25 -2.48 13.89
N ALA A 276 -7.05 -1.95 13.69
CA ALA A 276 -6.63 -1.36 12.43
C ALA A 276 -5.24 -1.83 12.01
N GLY A 277 -5.13 -2.26 10.75
CA GLY A 277 -3.89 -2.68 10.13
C GLY A 277 -3.51 -1.76 8.97
N MET A 278 -2.21 -1.51 8.78
CA MET A 278 -1.70 -0.78 7.63
C MET A 278 -0.94 -1.72 6.70
N ILE A 279 -1.26 -1.67 5.41
CA ILE A 279 -0.44 -2.25 4.34
C ILE A 279 -0.01 -1.09 3.44
N ILE A 280 1.28 -0.78 3.41
CA ILE A 280 1.81 0.39 2.71
C ILE A 280 2.83 -0.06 1.67
N LEU A 281 2.52 0.20 0.40
CA LEU A 281 3.35 -0.10 -0.76
C LEU A 281 3.97 1.21 -1.28
N GLY A 282 5.25 1.43 -0.98
CA GLY A 282 5.94 2.68 -1.25
C GLY A 282 6.01 3.61 -0.02
N GLY A 283 6.05 4.92 -0.27
CA GLY A 283 6.29 5.97 0.73
C GLY A 283 5.45 7.23 0.49
N GLY A 284 5.98 8.39 0.88
CA GLY A 284 5.36 9.69 0.61
C GLY A 284 3.99 9.88 1.27
N VAL A 285 3.10 10.61 0.59
CA VAL A 285 1.81 11.05 1.15
C VAL A 285 0.93 9.87 1.54
N CYS A 286 0.88 8.78 0.75
CA CYS A 286 0.05 7.62 1.08
C CYS A 286 0.53 6.92 2.37
N LYS A 287 1.85 6.83 2.59
CA LYS A 287 2.42 6.31 3.84
C LYS A 287 2.05 7.21 5.01
N HIS A 288 2.42 8.49 4.92
CA HIS A 288 2.31 9.39 6.05
C HIS A 288 0.85 9.63 6.45
N GLN A 289 -0.05 9.78 5.48
CA GLN A 289 -1.46 10.09 5.75
C GLN A 289 -2.18 8.94 6.47
N ILE A 290 -1.92 7.68 6.09
CA ILE A 290 -2.49 6.51 6.81
C ILE A 290 -1.91 6.45 8.22
N ALA A 291 -0.58 6.53 8.36
CA ALA A 291 0.07 6.46 9.67
C ALA A 291 -0.39 7.59 10.61
N ASN A 292 -0.60 8.80 10.07
CA ASN A 292 -1.13 9.93 10.83
C ASN A 292 -2.60 9.74 11.23
N ALA A 293 -3.42 9.08 10.41
CA ALA A 293 -4.77 8.71 10.81
C ALA A 293 -4.75 7.65 11.93
N MET A 294 -3.77 6.76 11.96
CA MET A 294 -3.59 5.77 13.04
C MET A 294 -3.17 6.40 14.37
N LEU A 295 -2.45 7.53 14.34
CA LEU A 295 -2.12 8.28 15.55
C LEU A 295 -3.38 8.68 16.35
N ILE A 296 -4.48 9.02 15.66
CA ILE A 296 -5.74 9.43 16.29
C ILE A 296 -6.37 8.32 17.15
N ARG A 297 -6.00 7.06 16.90
CA ARG A 297 -6.40 5.89 17.71
C ARG A 297 -5.26 5.32 18.55
N ASN A 298 -4.21 6.11 18.79
CA ASN A 298 -3.00 5.75 19.52
C ASN A 298 -2.22 4.59 18.87
N GLY A 299 -2.21 4.54 17.52
CA GLY A 299 -1.37 3.66 16.72
C GLY A 299 -2.11 2.50 16.05
N ALA A 300 -1.52 1.97 14.98
CA ALA A 300 -1.99 0.76 14.32
C ALA A 300 -1.65 -0.50 15.13
N ASP A 301 -2.50 -1.53 15.04
CA ASP A 301 -2.30 -2.83 15.70
C ASP A 301 -1.43 -3.79 14.88
N PHE A 302 -1.36 -3.57 13.57
CA PHE A 302 -0.56 -4.35 12.63
C PHE A 302 -0.01 -3.44 11.54
N SER A 303 1.25 -3.61 11.14
CA SER A 303 1.87 -2.77 10.10
C SER A 303 2.79 -3.55 9.18
N VAL A 304 2.52 -3.52 7.87
CA VAL A 304 3.37 -4.08 6.83
C VAL A 304 3.76 -2.98 5.85
N TYR A 305 5.05 -2.68 5.77
CA TYR A 305 5.61 -1.76 4.79
C TYR A 305 6.36 -2.56 3.71
N ILE A 306 6.14 -2.24 2.44
CA ILE A 306 6.91 -2.77 1.31
C ILE A 306 7.39 -1.55 0.51
N ASN A 307 8.66 -1.18 0.67
CA ASN A 307 9.23 -0.07 -0.07
C ASN A 307 10.75 -0.16 -0.19
N THR A 308 11.30 0.67 -1.06
CA THR A 308 12.74 0.74 -1.36
C THR A 308 13.45 1.88 -0.61
N GLY A 309 12.74 2.67 0.19
CA GLY A 309 13.29 3.82 0.92
C GLY A 309 14.26 3.40 2.02
N GLN A 310 15.32 4.18 2.22
CA GLN A 310 16.40 3.93 3.19
C GLN A 310 16.42 5.00 4.27
N GLU A 311 16.83 4.66 5.49
CA GLU A 311 16.72 5.56 6.64
C GLU A 311 17.77 6.70 6.67
N PHE A 312 18.88 6.56 5.95
CA PHE A 312 20.06 7.43 6.11
C PHE A 312 19.82 8.89 5.71
N ASP A 313 18.79 9.17 4.90
CA ASP A 313 18.46 10.52 4.42
C ASP A 313 17.43 11.26 5.30
N GLY A 314 16.95 10.61 6.37
CA GLY A 314 15.94 11.18 7.28
C GLY A 314 14.56 11.35 6.66
N SER A 315 14.26 10.70 5.53
CA SER A 315 12.95 10.78 4.90
C SER A 315 11.91 9.93 5.62
N ASP A 316 10.67 10.45 5.75
CA ASP A 316 9.55 9.63 6.24
C ASP A 316 9.35 8.38 5.36
N SER A 317 9.54 8.49 4.04
CA SER A 317 9.48 7.34 3.12
C SER A 317 10.45 6.21 3.50
N GLY A 318 11.67 6.57 3.91
CA GLY A 318 12.74 5.65 4.27
C GLY A 318 12.69 5.12 5.71
N ALA A 319 11.98 5.81 6.59
CA ALA A 319 11.85 5.48 8.01
C ALA A 319 11.45 4.01 8.25
N ARG A 320 12.04 3.40 9.28
CA ARG A 320 11.65 2.07 9.77
C ARG A 320 10.33 2.16 10.55
N PRO A 321 9.54 1.07 10.66
CA PRO A 321 8.33 1.06 11.48
C PRO A 321 8.56 1.51 12.93
N ASP A 322 9.73 1.23 13.50
CA ASP A 322 10.11 1.63 14.86
C ASP A 322 10.12 3.15 15.07
N GLU A 323 10.48 3.93 14.03
CA GLU A 323 10.35 5.39 14.12
C GLU A 323 8.88 5.79 14.29
N ALA A 324 7.95 5.15 13.57
CA ALA A 324 6.52 5.41 13.68
C ALA A 324 5.94 4.99 15.06
N VAL A 325 6.58 4.07 15.77
CA VAL A 325 6.26 3.75 17.17
C VAL A 325 6.56 4.95 18.08
N SER A 326 7.70 5.64 17.88
CA SER A 326 8.06 6.82 18.69
C SER A 326 7.02 7.95 18.62
N TRP A 327 6.29 8.03 17.50
CA TRP A 327 5.22 9.02 17.29
C TRP A 327 3.85 8.58 17.80
N GLY A 328 3.68 7.30 18.17
CA GLY A 328 2.36 6.71 18.45
C GLY A 328 1.54 6.43 17.18
N LYS A 329 2.15 6.44 15.99
CA LYS A 329 1.49 6.05 14.72
C LYS A 329 1.38 4.52 14.61
N ILE A 330 2.27 3.79 15.29
CA ILE A 330 2.25 2.34 15.50
C ILE A 330 2.28 2.10 17.02
N ARG A 331 1.55 1.09 17.52
CA ARG A 331 1.54 0.78 18.96
C ARG A 331 2.85 0.11 19.38
N ALA A 332 3.32 0.36 20.60
CA ALA A 332 4.57 -0.22 21.12
C ALA A 332 4.57 -1.76 21.17
N ASP A 333 3.41 -2.37 21.39
CA ASP A 333 3.18 -3.81 21.48
C ASP A 333 2.65 -4.44 20.18
N SER A 334 2.60 -3.68 19.09
CA SER A 334 2.08 -4.17 17.80
C SER A 334 3.10 -4.92 16.97
N GLU A 335 2.60 -5.75 16.07
CA GLU A 335 3.44 -6.44 15.11
C GLU A 335 3.66 -5.57 13.87
N SER A 336 4.93 -5.26 13.61
CA SER A 336 5.34 -4.52 12.43
C SER A 336 6.50 -5.19 11.68
N VAL A 337 6.52 -4.98 10.37
CA VAL A 337 7.61 -5.41 9.49
C VAL A 337 7.75 -4.48 8.29
N LYS A 338 8.99 -4.33 7.83
CA LYS A 338 9.32 -3.67 6.56
C LYS A 338 10.06 -4.66 5.66
N VAL A 339 9.54 -4.84 4.44
CA VAL A 339 10.19 -5.59 3.36
C VAL A 339 10.87 -4.57 2.45
N PHE A 340 12.20 -4.60 2.41
CA PHE A 340 13.00 -3.74 1.54
C PHE A 340 13.08 -4.35 0.14
N ALA A 341 12.06 -4.09 -0.67
CA ALA A 341 11.94 -4.65 -2.02
C ALA A 341 11.06 -3.76 -2.92
N ASP A 342 11.19 -3.95 -4.23
CA ASP A 342 10.19 -3.46 -5.19
C ASP A 342 8.88 -4.24 -4.98
N ALA A 343 7.78 -3.50 -4.77
CA ALA A 343 6.47 -4.09 -4.52
C ALA A 343 5.99 -4.98 -5.68
N THR A 344 6.41 -4.71 -6.91
CA THR A 344 6.02 -5.50 -8.10
C THR A 344 6.49 -6.95 -8.00
N LEU A 345 7.57 -7.22 -7.26
CA LEU A 345 8.11 -8.56 -7.04
C LEU A 345 7.39 -9.29 -5.90
N VAL A 346 7.13 -8.60 -4.79
CA VAL A 346 6.75 -9.25 -3.53
C VAL A 346 5.26 -9.14 -3.18
N PHE A 347 4.57 -8.10 -3.64
CA PHE A 347 3.16 -7.92 -3.32
C PHE A 347 2.23 -8.98 -3.93
N PRO A 348 2.43 -9.44 -5.19
CA PRO A 348 1.65 -10.55 -5.74
C PRO A 348 1.84 -11.83 -4.93
N LEU A 349 3.06 -12.11 -4.47
CA LEU A 349 3.37 -13.27 -3.63
C LEU A 349 2.70 -13.17 -2.25
N LEU A 350 2.71 -11.97 -1.65
CA LEU A 350 2.01 -11.72 -0.40
C LEU A 350 0.50 -11.95 -0.57
N VAL A 351 -0.11 -11.43 -1.64
CA VAL A 351 -1.55 -11.65 -1.92
C VAL A 351 -1.83 -13.13 -2.19
N ALA A 352 -0.98 -13.82 -2.95
CA ALA A 352 -1.09 -15.25 -3.21
C ALA A 352 -1.09 -16.08 -1.92
N ALA A 353 -0.21 -15.78 -0.95
CA ALA A 353 -0.13 -16.47 0.34
C ALA A 353 -1.15 -15.98 1.39
N THR A 354 -1.92 -14.93 1.07
CA THR A 354 -2.88 -14.34 1.99
C THR A 354 -4.26 -14.23 1.33
N PHE A 355 -4.66 -13.07 0.84
CA PHE A 355 -6.01 -12.75 0.37
C PHE A 355 -6.54 -13.65 -0.76
N ALA A 356 -5.67 -14.33 -1.51
CA ALA A 356 -6.07 -15.28 -2.56
C ALA A 356 -6.28 -16.72 -2.06
N GLN A 357 -6.21 -16.96 -0.74
CA GLN A 357 -6.46 -18.25 -0.11
C GLN A 357 -7.91 -18.43 0.38
N ASP A 358 -8.77 -17.43 0.18
CA ASP A 358 -10.19 -17.45 0.60
C ASP A 358 -11.12 -17.99 -0.50
#